data_AF-A0A3D2JD27-F1
#
_entry.id   AF-A0A3D2JD27-F1
#
_cell.length_a   1.000
_cell.length_b   1.000
_cell.length_c   1.000
_cell.angle_alpha   90.00
_cell.angle_beta   90.00
_cell.angle_gamma   90.00
#
_symmetry.space_group_name_H-M   'P 1'
#
loop_
_entity.id
_entity.type
_entity.pdbx_description
1 polymer ?
#
loop_
_entity_poly.entity_id
_entity_poly.type
_entity_poly.pdbx_seq_one_letter_code
_entity_poly.pdbx_strand_id
1 'polypeptide(L)'
;MPGEVTLAHQLGKDFMPVTGGSQVAYALIEAKPTAMMAQVRMPLNFAIVLDHSGSMRGAKLKNVKEAVKMVIDRLEPSDYISVVIFDDTAQVIIPSMPANDPIGMKAAIDRIPDAGGTTMSLGMIQGLGELRRWNIPNAVKRMILLTDGVTYGDTDRCRQLAREAAANSVAIYPLGIGSDWDEALLDDIGQMSGGMPAEFIKSPADAMSIFEQQLQSAVAVAVRNATLTLRLPAGVTPRKAVKVLPIIRDVDSSSLSDRQVVVQLG
;
A
#
# COMPACT_ATOMS: atom_id res chain seq x y z
N MET A 1 -0.53 -9.82 20.24
CA MET A 1 -0.32 -10.47 21.57
C MET A 1 0.73 -9.68 22.35
N PRO A 2 0.87 -9.81 23.69
CA PRO A 2 1.95 -9.13 24.41
C PRO A 2 3.32 -9.55 23.81
N GLY A 3 4.18 -8.58 23.49
CA GLY A 3 5.57 -8.85 23.06
C GLY A 3 5.82 -8.94 21.54
N GLU A 4 4.85 -8.60 20.68
CA GLU A 4 5.10 -8.53 19.23
C GLU A 4 5.77 -7.22 18.80
N VAL A 5 5.53 -6.15 19.55
CA VAL A 5 6.00 -4.78 19.26
C VAL A 5 6.72 -4.23 20.49
N THR A 6 7.86 -3.57 20.28
CA THR A 6 8.52 -2.73 21.26
C THR A 6 8.12 -1.28 21.06
N LEU A 7 7.88 -0.58 22.17
CA LEU A 7 7.61 0.86 22.17
C LEU A 7 8.80 1.59 22.79
N ALA A 8 9.41 2.49 22.01
CA ALA A 8 10.37 3.46 22.51
C ALA A 8 9.70 4.83 22.60
N HIS A 9 10.19 5.69 23.50
CA HIS A 9 9.68 7.05 23.61
C HIS A 9 10.81 8.04 23.87
N GLN A 10 10.62 9.27 23.38
CA GLN A 10 11.48 10.40 23.66
C GLN A 10 10.61 11.62 23.98
N LEU A 11 10.89 12.27 25.11
CA LEU A 11 10.21 13.49 25.51
C LEU A 11 11.04 14.71 25.10
N GLY A 12 10.38 15.80 24.71
CA GLY A 12 11.07 17.06 24.42
C GLY A 12 11.64 17.74 25.68
N LYS A 13 11.14 17.38 26.86
CA LYS A 13 11.58 17.85 28.18
C LYS A 13 11.39 16.73 29.21
N ASP A 14 12.34 16.58 30.13
CA ASP A 14 12.28 15.56 31.19
C ASP A 14 11.29 15.90 32.31
N PHE A 15 11.05 17.20 32.52
CA PHE A 15 10.07 17.70 33.48
C PHE A 15 9.48 19.04 33.02
N MET A 16 8.33 19.38 33.60
CA MET A 16 7.62 20.64 33.36
C MET A 16 7.40 21.35 34.70
N PRO A 17 7.94 22.56 34.92
CA PRO A 17 7.74 23.29 36.16
C PRO A 17 6.28 23.73 36.29
N VAL A 18 5.74 23.79 37.52
CA VAL A 18 4.38 24.27 37.75
C VAL A 18 4.37 25.79 37.69
N THR A 19 3.90 26.36 36.58
CA THR A 19 3.90 27.81 36.33
C THR A 19 2.53 28.47 36.50
N GLY A 20 1.48 27.69 36.84
CA GLY A 20 0.09 28.16 36.91
C GLY A 20 -0.58 28.42 35.56
N GLY A 21 0.18 28.37 34.45
CA GLY A 21 -0.31 28.52 33.08
C GLY A 21 -0.29 27.22 32.28
N SER A 22 -0.94 27.24 31.12
CA SER A 22 -0.88 26.14 30.15
C SER A 22 0.52 26.02 29.56
N GLN A 23 1.01 24.79 29.42
CA GLN A 23 2.30 24.50 28.80
C GLN A 23 2.14 23.38 27.76
N VAL A 24 3.04 23.37 26.78
CA VAL A 24 3.07 22.35 25.71
C VAL A 24 4.26 21.42 25.93
N ALA A 25 4.00 20.13 25.82
CA ALA A 25 5.01 19.08 25.81
C ALA A 25 4.92 18.28 24.50
N TYR A 26 6.06 17.75 24.06
CA TYR A 26 6.17 16.90 22.88
C TYR A 26 6.66 15.52 23.29
N ALA A 27 6.10 14.48 22.69
CA ALA A 27 6.53 13.10 22.83
C ALA A 27 6.62 12.44 21.46
N LEU A 28 7.76 11.84 21.15
CA LEU A 28 7.94 10.93 20.03
C LEU A 28 7.75 9.50 20.56
N ILE A 29 6.87 8.74 19.93
CA ILE A 29 6.66 7.32 20.22
C ILE A 29 7.07 6.53 18.98
N GLU A 30 7.99 5.58 19.14
CA GLU A 30 8.40 4.65 18.09
C GLU A 30 7.85 3.27 18.40
N ALA A 31 7.16 2.66 17.44
CA ALA A 31 6.71 1.27 17.51
C ALA A 31 7.49 0.43 16.49
N LYS A 32 8.18 -0.61 16.96
CA LYS A 32 8.98 -1.51 16.10
C LYS A 32 8.61 -2.97 16.40
N PRO A 33 8.56 -3.86 15.39
CA PRO A 33 8.40 -5.28 15.67
C PRO A 33 9.58 -5.79 16.50
N THR A 34 9.35 -6.76 17.38
CA THR A 34 10.46 -7.46 18.05
C THR A 34 11.32 -8.20 17.03
N ALA A 35 12.58 -8.49 17.39
CA ALA A 35 13.49 -9.25 16.52
C ALA A 35 12.90 -10.61 16.09
N MET A 36 12.15 -11.26 16.99
CA MET A 36 11.44 -12.51 16.69
C MET A 36 10.31 -12.31 15.68
N MET A 37 9.51 -11.25 15.82
CA MET A 37 8.46 -10.92 14.86
C MET A 37 9.01 -10.51 13.49
N ALA A 38 10.13 -9.80 13.45
CA ALA A 38 10.79 -9.41 12.21
C ALA A 38 11.27 -10.61 11.37
N GLN A 39 11.38 -11.81 11.96
CA GLN A 39 11.74 -13.05 11.26
C GLN A 39 10.52 -13.84 10.76
N VAL A 40 9.31 -13.51 11.19
CA VAL A 40 8.09 -14.21 10.75
C VAL A 40 7.65 -13.63 9.41
N ARG A 41 7.84 -14.41 8.35
CA ARG A 41 7.33 -14.06 7.01
C ARG A 41 5.84 -14.39 6.92
N MET A 42 5.03 -13.39 6.59
CA MET A 42 3.62 -13.60 6.26
C MET A 42 3.47 -13.89 4.77
N PRO A 43 2.57 -14.81 4.36
CA PRO A 43 2.28 -15.02 2.95
C PRO A 43 1.81 -13.74 2.27
N LEU A 44 2.20 -13.53 1.02
CA LEU A 44 1.70 -12.41 0.23
C LEU A 44 0.47 -12.82 -0.56
N ASN A 45 -0.48 -11.90 -0.74
CA ASN A 45 -1.54 -12.00 -1.73
C ASN A 45 -1.52 -10.72 -2.57
N PHE A 46 -0.93 -10.81 -3.75
CA PHE A 46 -0.74 -9.69 -4.66
C PHE A 46 -1.75 -9.70 -5.81
N ALA A 47 -2.30 -8.52 -6.09
CA ALA A 47 -2.90 -8.21 -7.38
C ALA A 47 -2.07 -7.11 -8.04
N ILE A 48 -1.50 -7.44 -9.19
CA ILE A 48 -0.82 -6.45 -10.02
C ILE A 48 -1.82 -6.03 -11.10
N VAL A 49 -2.23 -4.77 -11.06
CA VAL A 49 -3.20 -4.17 -11.97
C VAL A 49 -2.44 -3.20 -12.87
N LEU A 50 -2.35 -3.52 -14.15
CA LEU A 50 -1.48 -2.84 -15.11
C LEU A 50 -2.29 -2.15 -16.18
N ASP A 51 -2.03 -0.86 -16.36
CA ASP A 51 -2.45 -0.15 -17.56
C ASP A 51 -1.67 -0.70 -18.77
N HIS A 52 -2.38 -1.03 -19.85
CA HIS A 52 -1.78 -1.41 -21.14
C HIS A 52 -2.35 -0.60 -22.32
N SER A 53 -2.83 0.60 -22.01
CA SER A 53 -3.30 1.61 -22.95
C SER A 53 -2.24 1.97 -24.01
N GLY A 54 -2.66 2.74 -25.02
CA GLY A 54 -1.82 3.07 -26.16
C GLY A 54 -0.53 3.80 -25.78
N SER A 55 -0.53 4.56 -24.69
CA SER A 55 0.62 5.30 -24.15
C SER A 55 1.66 4.39 -23.50
N MET A 56 1.25 3.20 -23.05
CA MET A 56 2.14 2.18 -22.46
C MET A 56 2.96 1.40 -23.48
N ARG A 57 2.71 1.58 -24.78
CA ARG A 57 3.39 0.81 -25.84
C ARG A 57 4.91 0.94 -25.82
N GLY A 58 5.57 -0.09 -26.33
CA GLY A 58 7.02 -0.10 -26.50
C GLY A 58 7.77 -0.26 -25.18
N ALA A 59 8.65 0.69 -24.86
CA ALA A 59 9.58 0.54 -23.74
C ALA A 59 8.90 0.53 -22.37
N LYS A 60 7.80 1.27 -22.17
CA LYS A 60 7.07 1.30 -20.89
C LYS A 60 6.53 -0.08 -20.53
N LEU A 61 5.66 -0.65 -21.37
CA LEU A 61 5.09 -1.97 -21.15
C LEU A 61 6.16 -3.06 -21.10
N LYS A 62 7.20 -2.99 -21.95
CA LYS A 62 8.31 -3.95 -21.88
C LYS A 62 8.98 -3.98 -20.50
N ASN A 63 9.32 -2.82 -19.94
CA ASN A 63 9.97 -2.76 -18.63
C ASN A 63 9.02 -3.16 -17.50
N VAL A 64 7.74 -2.80 -17.60
CA VAL A 64 6.72 -3.24 -16.62
C VAL A 64 6.58 -4.76 -16.66
N LYS A 65 6.54 -5.40 -17.83
CA LYS A 65 6.53 -6.87 -17.96
C LYS A 65 7.75 -7.48 -17.26
N GLU A 66 8.96 -6.96 -17.51
CA GLU A 66 10.17 -7.45 -16.85
C GLU A 66 10.12 -7.26 -15.32
N ALA A 67 9.62 -6.12 -14.84
CA ALA A 67 9.44 -5.87 -13.40
C ALA A 67 8.46 -6.86 -12.76
N VAL A 68 7.35 -7.17 -13.45
CA VAL A 68 6.36 -8.17 -12.99
C VAL A 68 6.98 -9.57 -12.96
N LYS A 69 7.75 -9.95 -13.97
CA LYS A 69 8.48 -11.24 -13.99
C LYS A 69 9.48 -11.34 -12.83
N MET A 70 10.17 -10.24 -12.51
CA MET A 70 11.07 -10.20 -11.35
C MET A 70 10.30 -10.40 -10.04
N VAL A 71 9.11 -9.78 -9.90
CA VAL A 71 8.25 -10.05 -8.74
C VAL A 71 7.91 -11.54 -8.66
N ILE A 72 7.46 -12.14 -9.77
CA ILE A 72 7.15 -13.58 -9.84
C ILE A 72 8.35 -14.44 -9.39
N ASP A 73 9.57 -14.10 -9.83
CA ASP A 73 10.79 -14.85 -9.49
C ASP A 73 11.18 -14.75 -8.00
N ARG A 74 10.63 -13.77 -7.28
CA ARG A 74 10.93 -13.50 -5.86
C ARG A 74 9.81 -13.95 -4.91
N LEU A 75 8.66 -14.35 -5.44
CA LEU A 75 7.57 -14.91 -4.63
C LEU A 75 7.92 -16.32 -4.16
N GLU A 76 7.45 -16.66 -2.97
CA GLU A 76 7.50 -18.02 -2.45
C GLU A 76 6.27 -18.81 -2.90
N PRO A 77 6.33 -20.16 -2.99
CA PRO A 77 5.17 -20.97 -3.38
C PRO A 77 3.94 -20.84 -2.48
N SER A 78 4.11 -20.31 -1.25
CA SER A 78 3.02 -19.98 -0.32
C SER A 78 2.34 -18.64 -0.60
N ASP A 79 2.96 -17.79 -1.43
CA ASP A 79 2.40 -16.52 -1.85
C ASP A 79 1.41 -16.73 -3.00
N TYR A 80 0.48 -15.78 -3.14
CA TYR A 80 -0.52 -15.75 -4.18
C TYR A 80 -0.34 -14.50 -5.02
N ILE A 81 -0.50 -14.66 -6.32
CA ILE A 81 -0.41 -13.58 -7.28
C ILE A 81 -1.56 -13.67 -8.29
N SER A 82 -2.07 -12.51 -8.67
CA SER A 82 -2.92 -12.30 -9.82
C SER A 82 -2.38 -11.13 -10.62
N VAL A 83 -2.58 -11.17 -11.93
CA VAL A 83 -2.22 -10.09 -12.84
C VAL A 83 -3.42 -9.75 -13.70
N VAL A 84 -3.83 -8.50 -13.61
CA VAL A 84 -4.94 -7.90 -14.35
C VAL A 84 -4.37 -6.82 -15.23
N ILE A 85 -4.79 -6.78 -16.48
CA ILE A 85 -4.54 -5.65 -17.37
C ILE A 85 -5.83 -4.88 -17.59
N PHE A 86 -5.72 -3.57 -17.76
CA PHE A 86 -6.87 -2.73 -18.06
C PHE A 86 -6.56 -1.64 -19.09
N ASP A 87 -7.55 -1.40 -19.93
CA ASP A 87 -7.65 -0.33 -20.91
C ASP A 87 -9.10 0.20 -20.84
N ASP A 88 -9.85 0.24 -21.94
CA ASP A 88 -11.32 0.43 -21.92
C ASP A 88 -12.08 -0.78 -21.33
N THR A 89 -11.41 -1.90 -21.15
CA THR A 89 -11.90 -3.14 -20.53
C THR A 89 -10.91 -3.61 -19.46
N ALA A 90 -11.22 -4.69 -18.75
CA ALA A 90 -10.28 -5.33 -17.84
C ALA A 90 -10.24 -6.84 -18.05
N GLN A 91 -9.03 -7.39 -18.13
CA GLN A 91 -8.78 -8.81 -18.36
C GLN A 91 -7.85 -9.38 -17.30
N VAL A 92 -8.18 -10.56 -16.80
CA VAL A 92 -7.31 -11.34 -15.91
C VAL A 92 -6.36 -12.17 -16.76
N ILE A 93 -5.06 -11.87 -16.66
CA ILE A 93 -3.98 -12.58 -17.37
C ILE A 93 -3.46 -13.74 -16.56
N ILE A 94 -3.32 -13.53 -15.25
CA ILE A 94 -3.02 -14.57 -14.27
C ILE A 94 -4.14 -14.52 -13.22
N PRO A 95 -5.04 -15.53 -13.16
CA PRO A 95 -6.01 -15.60 -12.08
C PRO A 95 -5.29 -15.82 -10.75
N SER A 96 -5.88 -15.38 -9.65
CA SER A 96 -5.29 -15.55 -8.32
C SER A 96 -4.98 -17.02 -8.06
N MET A 97 -3.70 -17.33 -7.92
CA MET A 97 -3.19 -18.67 -7.72
C MET A 97 -1.87 -18.63 -6.93
N PRO A 98 -1.46 -19.74 -6.28
CA PRO A 98 -0.15 -19.84 -5.64
C PRO A 98 0.98 -19.59 -6.65
N ALA A 99 2.07 -18.94 -6.22
CA ALA A 99 3.26 -18.66 -7.02
C ALA A 99 4.16 -19.91 -7.18
N ASN A 100 3.58 -21.01 -7.65
CA ASN A 100 4.25 -22.31 -7.79
C ASN A 100 4.59 -22.71 -9.24
N ASP A 101 4.16 -21.93 -10.23
CA ASP A 101 4.52 -22.09 -11.64
C ASP A 101 5.08 -20.78 -12.23
N PRO A 102 6.28 -20.35 -11.83
CA PRO A 102 6.87 -19.11 -12.33
C PRO A 102 7.12 -19.15 -13.84
N ILE A 103 7.33 -20.33 -14.44
CA ILE A 103 7.56 -20.46 -15.89
C ILE A 103 6.27 -20.14 -16.65
N GLY A 104 5.16 -20.79 -16.30
CA GLY A 104 3.85 -20.54 -16.92
C GLY A 104 3.36 -19.12 -16.69
N MET A 105 3.55 -18.58 -15.49
CA MET A 105 3.19 -17.19 -15.16
C MET A 105 3.96 -16.20 -16.04
N LYS A 106 5.29 -16.33 -16.15
CA LYS A 106 6.10 -15.42 -16.99
C LYS A 106 5.71 -15.52 -18.46
N ALA A 107 5.40 -16.72 -18.96
CA ALA A 107 4.90 -16.91 -20.31
C ALA A 107 3.53 -16.23 -20.55
N ALA A 108 2.67 -16.16 -19.52
CA ALA A 108 1.41 -15.41 -19.60
C ALA A 108 1.66 -13.88 -19.67
N ILE A 109 2.62 -13.36 -18.90
CA ILE A 109 3.02 -11.94 -18.94
C ILE A 109 3.55 -11.53 -20.32
N ASP A 110 4.34 -12.41 -20.96
CA ASP A 110 4.85 -12.15 -22.30
C ASP A 110 3.75 -11.92 -23.34
N ARG A 111 2.60 -12.59 -23.17
CA ARG A 111 1.45 -12.55 -24.09
C ARG A 111 0.55 -11.33 -23.92
N ILE A 112 0.79 -10.46 -22.94
CA ILE A 112 0.00 -9.23 -22.76
C ILE A 112 0.06 -8.39 -24.05
N PRO A 113 -1.08 -8.09 -24.69
CA PRO A 113 -1.11 -7.32 -25.92
C PRO A 113 -0.93 -5.83 -25.64
N ASP A 114 -0.48 -5.10 -26.66
CA ASP A 114 -0.62 -3.64 -26.70
C ASP A 114 -2.08 -3.29 -27.02
N ALA A 115 -2.71 -2.39 -26.25
CA ALA A 115 -4.08 -1.97 -26.53
C ALA A 115 -4.23 -0.44 -26.50
N GLY A 116 -5.45 0.07 -26.28
CA GLY A 116 -5.81 1.48 -26.35
C GLY A 116 -6.98 1.81 -25.44
N GLY A 117 -7.02 3.05 -24.93
CA GLY A 117 -8.02 3.50 -23.95
C GLY A 117 -7.61 3.23 -22.49
N THR A 118 -8.30 3.84 -21.52
CA THR A 118 -7.95 3.78 -20.09
C THR A 118 -9.18 3.99 -19.20
N THR A 119 -9.65 2.93 -18.53
CA THR A 119 -10.70 2.94 -17.50
C THR A 119 -10.20 2.23 -16.24
N MET A 120 -9.61 3.00 -15.33
CA MET A 120 -8.90 2.50 -14.16
C MET A 120 -9.79 1.71 -13.19
N SER A 121 -11.04 2.14 -13.01
CA SER A 121 -11.97 1.49 -12.09
C SER A 121 -12.25 0.03 -12.45
N LEU A 122 -12.24 -0.34 -13.73
CA LEU A 122 -12.45 -1.73 -14.17
C LEU A 122 -11.29 -2.63 -13.73
N GLY A 123 -10.05 -2.15 -13.90
CA GLY A 123 -8.85 -2.84 -13.42
C GLY A 123 -8.87 -3.02 -11.90
N MET A 124 -9.21 -1.97 -11.15
CA MET A 124 -9.35 -2.04 -9.69
C MET A 124 -10.43 -3.04 -9.25
N ILE A 125 -11.59 -3.06 -9.90
CA ILE A 125 -12.67 -4.00 -9.59
C ILE A 125 -12.20 -5.44 -9.74
N GLN A 126 -11.56 -5.76 -10.88
CA GLN A 126 -11.05 -7.11 -11.15
C GLN A 126 -9.94 -7.50 -10.17
N GLY A 127 -8.95 -6.62 -9.96
CA GLY A 127 -7.85 -6.88 -9.02
C GLY A 127 -8.32 -7.09 -7.58
N LEU A 128 -9.28 -6.29 -7.11
CA LEU A 128 -9.90 -6.48 -5.80
C LEU A 128 -10.71 -7.79 -5.74
N GLY A 129 -11.35 -8.18 -6.84
CA GLY A 129 -12.01 -9.48 -6.98
C GLY A 129 -11.03 -10.64 -6.80
N GLU A 130 -9.89 -10.60 -7.49
CA GLU A 130 -8.85 -11.62 -7.41
C GLU A 130 -8.25 -11.73 -6.00
N LEU A 131 -8.02 -10.61 -5.29
CA LEU A 131 -7.56 -10.61 -3.89
C LEU A 131 -8.56 -11.23 -2.90
N ARG A 132 -9.84 -11.33 -3.26
CA ARG A 132 -10.89 -11.94 -2.42
C ARG A 132 -11.15 -13.40 -2.74
N ARG A 133 -10.59 -13.95 -3.83
CA ARG A 133 -10.83 -15.35 -4.24
C ARG A 133 -10.42 -16.37 -3.20
N TRP A 134 -9.35 -16.09 -2.47
CA TRP A 134 -8.78 -17.00 -1.50
C TRP A 134 -8.79 -16.39 -0.11
N ASN A 135 -9.22 -17.18 0.88
CA ASN A 135 -9.02 -16.85 2.27
C ASN A 135 -7.67 -17.40 2.74
N ILE A 136 -6.61 -16.62 2.54
CA ILE A 136 -5.24 -17.01 2.92
C ILE A 136 -4.97 -16.47 4.33
N PRO A 137 -4.81 -17.34 5.34
CA PRO A 137 -4.61 -16.91 6.72
C PRO A 137 -3.38 -16.02 6.85
N ASN A 138 -3.54 -14.92 7.59
CA ASN A 138 -2.48 -13.95 7.88
C ASN A 138 -1.82 -13.27 6.66
N ALA A 139 -2.35 -13.45 5.45
CA ALA A 139 -1.69 -12.90 4.26
C ALA A 139 -1.70 -11.37 4.21
N VAL A 140 -0.60 -10.80 3.75
CA VAL A 140 -0.51 -9.38 3.39
C VAL A 140 -1.19 -9.21 2.03
N LYS A 141 -2.37 -8.59 2.02
CA LYS A 141 -3.09 -8.28 0.78
C LYS A 141 -2.67 -6.93 0.26
N ARG A 142 -2.11 -6.90 -0.95
CA ARG A 142 -1.66 -5.66 -1.57
C ARG A 142 -2.01 -5.64 -3.05
N MET A 143 -2.50 -4.50 -3.50
CA MET A 143 -2.65 -4.20 -4.91
C MET A 143 -1.54 -3.26 -5.35
N ILE A 144 -0.82 -3.60 -6.41
CA ILE A 144 0.05 -2.67 -7.13
C ILE A 144 -0.75 -2.19 -8.33
N LEU A 145 -1.06 -0.90 -8.38
CA LEU A 145 -1.83 -0.28 -9.47
C LEU A 145 -0.90 0.58 -10.30
N LEU A 146 -0.60 0.19 -11.53
CA LEU A 146 0.28 0.95 -12.42
C LEU A 146 -0.52 1.62 -13.52
N THR A 147 -0.30 2.93 -13.73
CA THR A 147 -0.91 3.72 -14.81
C THR A 147 0.10 4.75 -15.36
N ASP A 148 -0.04 5.09 -16.64
CA ASP A 148 0.70 6.20 -17.26
C ASP A 148 -0.19 7.35 -17.72
N GLY A 149 -1.49 7.23 -17.45
CA GLY A 149 -2.51 8.14 -17.90
C GLY A 149 -3.52 8.53 -16.82
N VAL A 150 -4.37 9.47 -17.20
CA VAL A 150 -5.58 9.85 -16.45
C VAL A 150 -6.74 8.95 -16.85
N THR A 151 -7.66 8.74 -15.92
CA THR A 151 -8.92 8.04 -16.17
C THR A 151 -10.04 9.06 -16.31
N TYR A 152 -10.97 8.85 -17.25
CA TYR A 152 -12.02 9.83 -17.55
C TYR A 152 -13.39 9.33 -17.08
N GLY A 153 -14.02 10.07 -16.17
CA GLY A 153 -15.41 9.83 -15.76
C GLY A 153 -15.62 8.78 -14.66
N ASP A 154 -14.56 8.18 -14.11
CA ASP A 154 -14.64 7.14 -13.06
C ASP A 154 -13.79 7.43 -11.80
N THR A 155 -13.27 8.65 -11.64
CA THR A 155 -12.42 9.05 -10.50
C THR A 155 -13.09 8.82 -9.15
N ASP A 156 -14.36 9.19 -9.00
CA ASP A 156 -15.14 8.97 -7.78
C ASP A 156 -15.37 7.47 -7.50
N ARG A 157 -15.49 6.66 -8.55
CA ARG A 157 -15.59 5.21 -8.43
C ARG A 157 -14.26 4.63 -7.93
N CYS A 158 -13.12 5.10 -8.43
CA CYS A 158 -11.80 4.69 -7.93
C CYS A 158 -11.62 5.04 -6.43
N ARG A 159 -12.02 6.23 -6.00
CA ARG A 159 -12.02 6.62 -4.57
C ARG A 159 -12.93 5.73 -3.71
N GLN A 160 -14.09 5.33 -4.23
CA GLN A 160 -14.97 4.39 -3.54
C GLN A 160 -14.32 3.01 -3.43
N LEU A 161 -13.73 2.49 -4.50
CA LEU A 161 -13.03 1.21 -4.52
C LEU A 161 -11.82 1.19 -3.57
N ALA A 162 -11.10 2.31 -3.44
CA ALA A 162 -10.04 2.46 -2.45
C ALA A 162 -10.56 2.31 -1.01
N ARG A 163 -11.70 2.92 -0.67
CA ARG A 163 -12.34 2.74 0.64
C ARG A 163 -12.83 1.30 0.86
N GLU A 164 -13.38 0.68 -0.18
CA GLU A 164 -13.75 -0.74 -0.14
C GLU A 164 -12.51 -1.64 0.08
N ALA A 165 -11.37 -1.31 -0.53
CA ALA A 165 -10.11 -2.01 -0.32
C ALA A 165 -9.65 -1.93 1.14
N ALA A 166 -9.65 -0.73 1.75
CA ALA A 166 -9.34 -0.55 3.17
C ALA A 166 -10.25 -1.38 4.08
N ALA A 167 -11.56 -1.39 3.83
CA ALA A 167 -12.52 -2.17 4.60
C ALA A 167 -12.26 -3.70 4.51
N ASN A 168 -11.57 -4.15 3.47
CA ASN A 168 -11.18 -5.55 3.26
C ASN A 168 -9.69 -5.83 3.60
N SER A 169 -9.03 -4.89 4.30
CA SER A 169 -7.60 -4.95 4.64
C SER A 169 -6.69 -5.14 3.41
N VAL A 170 -7.03 -4.48 2.30
CA VAL A 170 -6.23 -4.43 1.08
C VAL A 170 -5.62 -3.03 0.95
N ALA A 171 -4.29 -2.97 1.02
CA ALA A 171 -3.56 -1.73 0.77
C ALA A 171 -3.26 -1.59 -0.73
N ILE A 172 -3.55 -0.43 -1.33
CA ILE A 172 -3.26 -0.13 -2.73
C ILE A 172 -2.00 0.75 -2.79
N TYR A 173 -1.07 0.38 -3.67
CA TYR A 173 0.18 1.08 -3.93
C TYR A 173 0.16 1.53 -5.40
N PRO A 174 -0.25 2.78 -5.65
CA PRO A 174 -0.30 3.33 -7.00
C PRO A 174 1.11 3.68 -7.50
N LEU A 175 1.39 3.34 -8.75
CA LEU A 175 2.62 3.64 -9.46
C LEU A 175 2.28 4.43 -10.73
N GLY A 176 2.74 5.68 -10.79
CA GLY A 176 2.61 6.53 -11.97
C GLY A 176 3.87 6.42 -12.83
N ILE A 177 3.75 6.19 -14.14
CA ILE A 177 4.91 6.20 -15.07
C ILE A 177 4.83 7.36 -16.06
N GLY A 178 5.93 8.09 -16.21
CA GLY A 178 5.94 9.32 -17.02
C GLY A 178 5.17 10.49 -16.38
N SER A 179 4.77 11.49 -17.17
CA SER A 179 4.25 12.77 -16.65
C SER A 179 2.73 12.90 -16.65
N ASP A 180 2.00 11.96 -17.27
CA ASP A 180 0.65 12.22 -17.77
C ASP A 180 -0.46 11.52 -16.96
N TRP A 181 -0.21 11.25 -15.67
CA TRP A 181 -1.14 10.61 -14.75
C TRP A 181 -1.71 11.59 -13.71
N ASP A 182 -2.88 11.27 -13.17
CA ASP A 182 -3.56 12.11 -12.18
C ASP A 182 -2.98 11.85 -10.78
N GLU A 183 -2.02 12.68 -10.37
CA GLU A 183 -1.34 12.56 -9.08
C GLU A 183 -2.29 12.64 -7.89
N ALA A 184 -3.24 13.58 -7.93
CA ALA A 184 -4.20 13.76 -6.85
C ALA A 184 -5.09 12.52 -6.69
N LEU A 185 -5.56 11.94 -7.80
CA LEU A 185 -6.36 10.72 -7.76
C LEU A 185 -5.55 9.52 -7.23
N LEU A 186 -4.33 9.32 -7.71
CA LEU A 186 -3.52 8.19 -7.24
C LEU A 186 -3.18 8.33 -5.76
N ASP A 187 -2.82 9.53 -5.30
CA ASP A 187 -2.62 9.82 -3.88
C ASP A 187 -3.86 9.53 -3.05
N ASP A 188 -5.04 9.95 -3.51
CA ASP A 188 -6.32 9.64 -2.87
C ASP A 188 -6.52 8.11 -2.78
N ILE A 189 -6.31 7.37 -3.87
CA ILE A 189 -6.47 5.90 -3.90
C ILE A 189 -5.54 5.23 -2.89
N GLY A 190 -4.26 5.61 -2.90
CA GLY A 190 -3.25 5.08 -2.00
C GLY A 190 -3.60 5.34 -0.53
N GLN A 191 -3.94 6.59 -0.21
CA GLN A 191 -4.25 7.00 1.16
C GLN A 191 -5.58 6.43 1.67
N MET A 192 -6.63 6.41 0.85
CA MET A 192 -7.96 5.93 1.24
C MET A 192 -8.00 4.41 1.41
N SER A 193 -7.11 3.68 0.73
CA SER A 193 -6.98 2.21 0.89
C SER A 193 -6.13 1.79 2.09
N GLY A 194 -5.51 2.74 2.81
CA GLY A 194 -4.53 2.43 3.86
C GLY A 194 -3.16 2.02 3.33
N GLY A 195 -2.92 2.17 2.03
CA GLY A 195 -1.61 2.04 1.41
C GLY A 195 -0.79 3.33 1.46
N MET A 196 -0.01 3.56 0.43
CA MET A 196 0.90 4.71 0.31
C MET A 196 0.47 5.62 -0.84
N PRO A 197 0.78 6.93 -0.78
CA PRO A 197 0.67 7.83 -1.92
C PRO A 197 1.39 7.30 -3.17
N ALA A 198 1.09 7.89 -4.32
CA ALA A 198 1.63 7.46 -5.59
C ALA A 198 3.17 7.53 -5.60
N GLU A 199 3.82 6.48 -6.11
CA GLU A 199 5.25 6.50 -6.37
C GLU A 199 5.51 6.72 -7.86
N PHE A 200 6.44 7.63 -8.17
CA PHE A 200 6.70 8.07 -9.53
C PHE A 200 7.85 7.29 -10.18
N ILE A 201 7.54 6.56 -11.25
CA ILE A 201 8.49 5.92 -12.16
C ILE A 201 8.91 6.95 -13.22
N LYS A 202 10.04 7.64 -12.95
CA LYS A 202 10.61 8.68 -13.82
C LYS A 202 10.95 8.16 -15.21
N SER A 203 11.67 7.04 -15.27
CA SER A 203 12.00 6.37 -16.51
C SER A 203 11.51 4.93 -16.48
N PRO A 204 11.14 4.33 -17.61
CA PRO A 204 10.74 2.92 -17.67
C PRO A 204 11.77 1.96 -17.05
N ALA A 205 13.06 2.31 -17.09
CA ALA A 205 14.12 1.51 -16.48
C ALA A 205 14.04 1.44 -14.94
N ASP A 206 13.44 2.45 -14.30
CA ASP A 206 13.28 2.52 -12.84
C ASP A 206 12.14 1.64 -12.32
N ALA A 207 11.27 1.14 -13.22
CA ALA A 207 10.14 0.29 -12.86
C ALA A 207 10.61 -0.96 -12.08
N MET A 208 11.74 -1.54 -12.48
CA MET A 208 12.31 -2.73 -11.82
C MET A 208 12.62 -2.45 -10.34
N SER A 209 13.36 -1.37 -10.05
CA SER A 209 13.73 -1.00 -8.67
C SER A 209 12.53 -0.64 -7.81
N ILE A 210 11.53 0.03 -8.39
CA ILE A 210 10.33 0.43 -7.66
C ILE A 210 9.49 -0.81 -7.31
N PHE A 211 9.27 -1.73 -8.26
CA PHE A 211 8.59 -3.00 -7.96
C PHE A 211 9.36 -3.83 -6.93
N GLU A 212 10.70 -3.83 -6.97
CA GLU A 212 11.51 -4.53 -5.96
C GLU A 212 11.31 -3.92 -4.57
N GLN A 213 11.31 -2.59 -4.44
CA GLN A 213 11.02 -1.90 -3.19
C GLN A 213 9.60 -2.21 -2.68
N GLN A 214 8.62 -2.27 -3.59
CA GLN A 214 7.24 -2.62 -3.24
C GLN A 214 7.11 -4.07 -2.77
N LEU A 215 7.85 -5.01 -3.37
CA LEU A 215 7.90 -6.38 -2.88
C LEU A 215 8.61 -6.48 -1.53
N GLN A 216 9.79 -5.88 -1.38
CA GLN A 216 10.56 -5.92 -0.13
C GLN A 216 9.77 -5.34 1.04
N SER A 217 9.06 -4.23 0.83
CA SER A 217 8.22 -3.63 1.86
C SER A 217 6.99 -4.47 2.21
N ALA A 218 6.50 -5.32 1.30
CA ALA A 218 5.42 -6.26 1.61
C ALA A 218 5.93 -7.43 2.44
N VAL A 219 7.10 -7.98 2.08
CA VAL A 219 7.76 -9.08 2.80
C VAL A 219 8.17 -8.64 4.22
N ALA A 220 8.55 -7.38 4.40
CA ALA A 220 8.96 -6.84 5.70
C ALA A 220 7.79 -6.62 6.70
N VAL A 221 6.54 -6.84 6.30
CA VAL A 221 5.37 -6.68 7.19
C VAL A 221 5.38 -7.76 8.27
N ALA A 222 5.66 -7.34 9.50
CA ALA A 222 5.70 -8.23 10.67
C ALA A 222 4.45 -8.17 11.56
N VAL A 223 3.69 -7.07 11.49
CA VAL A 223 2.47 -6.85 12.29
C VAL A 223 1.43 -6.16 11.41
N ARG A 224 0.15 -6.50 11.58
CA ARG A 224 -0.99 -5.95 10.81
C ARG A 224 -2.12 -5.56 11.74
N ASN A 225 -2.95 -4.60 11.31
CA ASN A 225 -4.10 -4.10 12.05
C ASN A 225 -3.75 -3.64 13.48
N ALA A 226 -2.56 -3.06 13.66
CA ALA A 226 -2.08 -2.58 14.95
C ALA A 226 -2.66 -1.20 15.28
N THR A 227 -3.13 -1.06 16.52
CA THR A 227 -3.62 0.21 17.07
C THR A 227 -2.75 0.60 18.27
N LEU A 228 -2.19 1.81 18.22
CA LEU A 228 -1.51 2.43 19.35
C LEU A 228 -2.51 3.23 20.17
N THR A 229 -2.64 2.92 21.46
CA THR A 229 -3.44 3.72 22.40
C THR A 229 -2.52 4.37 23.44
N LEU A 230 -2.44 5.69 23.41
CA LEU A 230 -1.74 6.49 24.42
C LEU A 230 -2.77 7.05 25.42
N ARG A 231 -2.60 6.73 26.70
CA ARG A 231 -3.42 7.26 27.80
C ARG A 231 -2.62 8.28 28.59
N LEU A 232 -3.20 9.46 28.78
CA LEU A 232 -2.55 10.61 29.41
C LEU A 232 -3.02 10.79 30.86
N PRO A 233 -2.14 11.29 31.75
CA PRO A 233 -2.51 11.56 33.14
C PRO A 233 -3.55 12.69 33.23
N ALA A 234 -4.16 12.83 34.41
CA ALA A 234 -5.15 13.87 34.65
C ALA A 234 -4.53 15.27 34.42
N GLY A 235 -5.29 16.17 33.80
CA GLY A 235 -4.83 17.52 33.46
C GLY A 235 -3.98 17.63 32.19
N VAL A 236 -3.68 16.52 31.51
CA VAL A 236 -2.97 16.54 30.22
C VAL A 236 -3.94 16.22 29.08
N THR A 237 -4.09 17.17 28.16
CA THR A 237 -4.97 17.03 26.99
C THR A 237 -4.14 16.93 25.71
N PRO A 238 -4.43 15.97 24.82
CA PRO A 238 -3.73 15.89 23.55
C PRO A 238 -4.17 17.05 22.64
N ARG A 239 -3.22 17.78 22.08
CA ARG A 239 -3.49 18.93 21.19
C ARG A 239 -3.33 18.59 19.72
N LYS A 240 -2.34 17.77 19.39
CA LYS A 240 -2.02 17.33 18.03
C LYS A 240 -1.30 15.99 18.08
N ALA A 241 -1.57 15.11 17.12
CA ALA A 241 -0.81 13.91 16.87
C ALA A 241 -0.44 13.83 15.39
N VAL A 242 0.78 13.39 15.10
CA VAL A 242 1.33 13.32 13.75
C VAL A 242 2.03 11.97 13.60
N LYS A 243 1.67 11.21 12.56
CA LYS A 243 2.44 10.03 12.13
C LYS A 243 3.64 10.56 11.34
N VAL A 244 4.86 10.27 11.79
CA VAL A 244 6.09 10.83 11.17
C VAL A 244 6.64 9.93 10.07
N LEU A 245 6.55 8.61 10.25
CA LEU A 245 7.03 7.60 9.32
C LEU A 245 5.90 6.66 8.88
N PRO A 246 5.92 6.15 7.63
CA PRO A 246 6.90 6.49 6.57
C PRO A 246 6.69 7.89 5.97
N ILE A 247 5.51 8.49 6.16
CA ILE A 247 5.15 9.83 5.65
C ILE A 247 4.57 10.64 6.80
N ILE A 248 4.92 11.92 6.83
CA ILE A 248 4.38 12.89 7.78
C ILE A 248 2.91 13.13 7.48
N ARG A 249 2.02 12.72 8.38
CA ARG A 249 0.58 12.91 8.26
C ARG A 249 -0.05 13.25 9.59
N ASP A 250 -0.91 14.27 9.59
CA ASP A 250 -1.72 14.61 10.75
C ASP A 250 -2.72 13.47 11.04
N VAL A 251 -2.74 13.02 12.30
CA VAL A 251 -3.73 12.06 12.77
C VAL A 251 -5.07 12.80 12.90
N ASP A 252 -6.16 12.17 12.47
CA ASP A 252 -7.51 12.77 12.54
C ASP A 252 -7.83 13.21 13.98
N SER A 253 -8.40 14.41 14.11
CA SER A 253 -8.95 14.93 15.35
C SER A 253 -9.90 13.96 16.07
N SER A 254 -10.64 13.12 15.33
CA SER A 254 -11.53 12.10 15.90
C SER A 254 -10.77 11.03 16.72
N SER A 255 -9.48 10.88 16.48
CA SER A 255 -8.57 9.98 17.21
C SER A 255 -8.06 10.57 18.52
N LEU A 256 -8.39 11.84 18.80
CA LEU A 256 -8.03 12.57 20.01
C LEU A 256 -9.28 12.72 20.89
N SER A 257 -9.22 12.19 22.10
CA SER A 257 -10.27 12.33 23.10
C SER A 257 -9.68 12.86 24.41
N ASP A 258 -10.55 13.13 25.40
CA ASP A 258 -10.07 13.59 26.70
C ASP A 258 -9.09 12.57 27.28
N ARG A 259 -7.83 13.01 27.44
CA ARG A 259 -6.70 12.22 27.94
C ARG A 259 -6.35 10.95 27.14
N GLN A 260 -6.79 10.80 25.90
CA GLN A 260 -6.46 9.61 25.11
C GLN A 260 -6.23 9.92 23.63
N VAL A 261 -5.22 9.25 23.05
CA VAL A 261 -4.91 9.28 21.62
C VAL A 261 -4.92 7.84 21.10
N VAL A 262 -5.68 7.57 20.04
CA VAL A 262 -5.79 6.25 19.41
C VAL A 262 -5.35 6.33 17.95
N VAL A 263 -4.23 5.72 17.58
CA VAL A 263 -3.67 5.80 16.22
C VAL A 263 -3.63 4.42 15.58
N GLN A 264 -4.17 4.28 14.37
CA GLN A 264 -3.96 3.09 13.56
C GLN A 264 -2.55 3.12 12.96
N LEU A 265 -1.75 2.10 13.23
CA LEU A 265 -0.36 2.01 12.74
C LEU A 265 -0.26 1.39 11.35
N GLY A 266 -1.21 0.53 11.00
CA GLY A 266 -1.28 -0.26 9.76
C GLY A 266 -1.89 -1.61 10.05
#